data_AF-A0A090CNR1-F1
#
_entry.id   AF-A0A090CNR1-F1
#
_cell.length_a   1.000
_cell.length_b   1.000
_cell.length_c   1.000
_cell.angle_alpha   90.00
_cell.angle_beta   90.00
_cell.angle_gamma   90.00
#
_symmetry.space_group_name_H-M   'P 1'
#
loop_
_entity.id
_entity.type
_entity.pdbx_description
1 polymer ?
#
loop_
_entity_poly.entity_id
_entity_poly.type
_entity_poly.pdbx_seq_one_letter_code
_entity_poly.pdbx_strand_id
1 'polypeptide(L)'
;MTTKTTKMSSHKPIWLANTLALLLVSGRIDGVRAQEPTCYDTWGNRDTNQVPCYGPGSTPDTKTTTHCCNKNDYCLSNGLCMSPQANNLMTQQGCTDKDWNDSSCNRLCQPEKRDPSPPLSQLLAQSH
;
A
#
# COMPACT_ATOMS: atom_id res chain seq x y z
N MET A 1 14.99 -9.44 90.36
CA MET A 1 15.42 -9.81 88.99
C MET A 1 14.88 -8.77 88.03
N THR A 2 15.79 -8.12 87.30
CA THR A 2 15.58 -6.88 86.55
C THR A 2 15.02 -7.19 85.16
N THR A 3 13.83 -6.69 84.83
CA THR A 3 13.31 -6.74 83.45
C THR A 3 13.91 -5.59 82.64
N LYS A 4 14.69 -5.93 81.61
CA LYS A 4 15.30 -4.98 80.68
C LYS A 4 14.26 -4.47 79.68
N THR A 5 14.05 -3.16 79.65
CA THR A 5 13.34 -2.44 78.59
C THR A 5 14.13 -2.56 77.28
N THR A 6 13.55 -3.15 76.25
CA THR A 6 14.16 -3.20 74.91
C THR A 6 13.48 -2.18 74.00
N LYS A 7 14.30 -1.27 73.48
CA LYS A 7 13.96 -0.14 72.61
C LYS A 7 13.58 -0.65 71.21
N MET A 8 12.36 -0.37 70.75
CA MET A 8 11.96 -0.60 69.35
C MET A 8 12.67 0.39 68.43
N SER A 9 13.52 -0.13 67.54
CA SER A 9 14.22 0.63 66.51
C SER A 9 13.41 0.65 65.21
N SER A 10 13.18 1.85 64.69
CA SER A 10 12.46 2.13 63.45
C SER A 10 13.32 1.75 62.23
N HIS A 11 12.95 0.68 61.53
CA HIS A 11 13.50 0.36 60.21
C HIS A 11 12.44 0.66 59.15
N LYS A 12 12.73 1.67 58.31
CA LYS A 12 11.89 2.11 57.18
C LYS A 12 11.85 1.01 56.10
N PRO A 13 10.67 0.68 55.52
CA PRO A 13 10.59 -0.35 54.48
C PRO A 13 11.19 0.16 53.17
N ILE A 14 12.32 -0.40 52.78
CA ILE A 14 13.06 -0.14 51.54
C ILE A 14 12.35 -0.71 50.29
N TRP A 15 11.20 -1.37 50.45
CA TRP A 15 10.52 -2.15 49.41
C TRP A 15 9.60 -1.37 48.45
N LEU A 16 9.52 -0.04 48.54
CA LEU A 16 8.61 0.76 47.69
C LEU A 16 9.28 1.52 46.55
N ALA A 17 10.61 1.53 46.45
CA ALA A 17 11.31 2.38 45.47
C ALA A 17 11.61 1.68 44.14
N ASN A 18 11.55 0.35 44.06
CA ASN A 18 12.13 -0.39 42.93
C ASN A 18 11.13 -0.85 41.86
N THR A 19 9.83 -0.57 42.03
CA THR A 19 8.80 -0.88 41.02
C THR A 19 8.55 0.28 40.05
N LEU A 20 8.98 1.50 40.36
CA LEU A 20 8.76 2.68 39.52
C LEU A 20 9.85 2.88 38.44
N ALA A 21 11.01 2.23 38.57
CA ALA A 21 12.11 2.36 37.61
C ALA A 21 11.95 1.50 36.35
N LEU A 22 11.08 0.48 36.35
CA LEU A 22 10.88 -0.41 35.19
C LEU A 22 9.95 0.16 34.10
N LEU A 23 9.23 1.25 34.36
CA LEU A 23 8.26 1.85 33.42
C LEU A 23 8.88 2.87 32.46
N LEU A 24 10.13 3.28 32.66
CA LEU A 24 10.81 4.28 31.82
C LEU A 24 11.48 3.70 30.57
N VAL A 25 11.50 2.37 30.40
CA VAL A 25 11.88 1.70 29.14
C VAL A 25 10.61 1.37 28.34
N SER A 26 9.72 2.34 28.22
CA SER A 26 8.63 2.28 27.25
C SER A 26 9.26 2.55 25.88
N GLY A 27 9.71 1.48 25.22
CA GLY A 27 10.29 1.52 23.89
C GLY A 27 9.38 2.31 22.94
N ARG A 28 9.98 3.23 22.18
CA ARG A 28 9.34 3.83 21.01
C ARG A 28 9.09 2.68 20.03
N ILE A 29 7.90 2.09 20.07
CA ILE A 29 7.42 1.23 19.00
C ILE A 29 7.05 2.19 17.87
N ASP A 30 8.04 2.60 17.08
CA ASP A 30 7.76 3.29 15.82
C ASP A 30 7.00 2.28 14.96
N GLY A 31 5.69 2.46 14.87
CA GLY A 31 4.84 1.62 14.03
C GLY A 31 5.36 1.69 12.60
N VAL A 32 5.90 0.58 12.09
CA VAL A 32 6.30 0.45 10.70
C VAL A 32 5.02 0.55 9.87
N ARG A 33 4.73 1.73 9.31
CA ARG A 33 3.70 1.87 8.29
C ARG A 33 4.23 1.19 7.03
N ALA A 34 3.59 0.09 6.64
CA ALA A 34 3.78 -0.47 5.31
C ALA A 34 3.46 0.63 4.28
N GLN A 35 4.42 0.94 3.41
CA GLN A 35 4.20 1.90 2.34
C GLN A 35 3.33 1.23 1.29
N GLU A 36 2.05 1.63 1.21
CA GLU A 36 1.15 1.16 0.17
C GLU A 36 1.78 1.38 -1.22
N PRO A 37 1.80 0.34 -2.08
CA PRO A 37 2.33 0.45 -3.44
C PRO A 37 1.64 1.54 -4.25
N THR A 38 2.44 2.26 -5.03
CA THR A 38 1.95 3.37 -5.85
C THR A 38 1.33 2.84 -7.12
N CYS A 39 0.12 3.30 -7.44
CA CYS A 39 -0.55 2.98 -8.69
C CYS A 39 -0.19 3.97 -9.80
N TYR A 40 -0.07 3.44 -11.02
CA TYR A 40 0.17 4.17 -12.24
C TYR A 40 -0.91 3.84 -13.27
N ASP A 41 -1.40 4.85 -13.98
CA ASP A 41 -2.34 4.69 -15.07
C ASP A 41 -1.72 3.96 -16.28
N THR A 42 -2.54 3.73 -17.32
CA THR A 42 -2.11 3.09 -18.57
C THR A 42 -1.13 3.93 -19.40
N TRP A 43 -0.78 5.14 -18.97
CA TRP A 43 0.30 5.95 -19.54
C TRP A 43 1.54 6.00 -18.65
N GLY A 44 1.51 5.38 -17.46
CA GLY A 44 2.61 5.38 -16.50
C GLY A 44 2.64 6.62 -15.60
N ASN A 45 1.57 7.40 -15.55
CA ASN A 45 1.44 8.52 -14.61
C ASN A 45 0.91 8.02 -13.27
N ARG A 46 1.43 8.59 -12.18
CA ARG A 46 0.95 8.25 -10.84
C ARG A 46 -0.51 8.65 -10.67
N ASP A 47 -1.35 7.72 -10.24
CA ASP A 47 -2.77 7.94 -9.97
C ASP A 47 -3.10 7.70 -8.49
N THR A 48 -3.51 8.76 -7.79
CA THR A 48 -3.86 8.72 -6.36
C THR A 48 -5.32 8.32 -6.10
N ASN A 49 -6.14 8.19 -7.15
CA ASN A 49 -7.52 7.73 -7.06
C ASN A 49 -7.64 6.23 -7.18
N GLN A 50 -6.57 5.57 -7.62
CA GLN A 50 -6.47 4.12 -7.69
C GLN A 50 -5.80 3.53 -6.45
N VAL A 51 -6.15 2.29 -6.17
CA VAL A 51 -5.57 1.47 -5.12
C VAL A 51 -5.14 0.12 -5.70
N PRO A 52 -4.07 -0.48 -5.19
CA PRO A 52 -3.63 -1.79 -5.65
C PRO A 52 -4.63 -2.88 -5.27
N CYS A 53 -4.82 -3.83 -6.18
CA CYS A 53 -5.72 -4.96 -5.99
C CYS A 53 -4.98 -6.13 -5.34
N TYR A 54 -5.23 -6.34 -4.05
CA TYR A 54 -4.72 -7.46 -3.29
C TYR A 54 -5.81 -8.50 -3.03
N GLY A 55 -5.47 -9.78 -3.16
CA GLY A 55 -6.34 -10.87 -2.72
C GLY A 55 -6.44 -10.93 -1.19
N PRO A 56 -7.43 -11.68 -0.65
CA PRO A 56 -7.50 -11.95 0.78
C PRO A 56 -6.19 -12.60 1.26
N GLY A 57 -5.54 -11.98 2.25
CA GLY A 57 -4.26 -12.44 2.81
C GLY A 57 -3.01 -11.83 2.19
N SER A 58 -3.13 -10.95 1.18
CA SER A 58 -1.99 -10.16 0.70
C SER A 58 -1.79 -8.94 1.58
N THR A 59 -0.58 -8.81 2.12
CA THR A 59 -0.16 -7.67 2.92
C THR A 59 0.61 -6.67 2.02
N PRO A 60 0.45 -5.35 2.23
CA PRO A 60 1.12 -4.31 1.43
C PRO A 60 2.67 -4.38 1.47
N ASP A 61 3.23 -5.16 2.40
CA ASP A 61 4.67 -5.37 2.56
C ASP A 61 5.24 -6.40 1.56
N THR A 62 4.39 -7.23 0.95
CA THR A 62 4.78 -8.04 -0.21
C THR A 62 4.81 -7.11 -1.42
N LYS A 63 6.02 -6.76 -1.88
CA LYS A 63 6.26 -6.04 -3.16
C LYS A 63 5.78 -6.88 -4.34
N THR A 64 4.49 -7.16 -4.41
CA THR A 64 3.89 -7.94 -5.47
C THR A 64 3.30 -6.95 -6.44
N THR A 65 3.87 -6.88 -7.64
CA THR A 65 3.27 -6.11 -8.73
C THR A 65 1.84 -6.61 -8.94
N THR A 66 0.88 -5.69 -8.85
CA THR A 66 -0.52 -5.96 -9.06
C THR A 66 -1.19 -4.84 -9.85
N HIS A 67 -2.33 -5.17 -10.45
CA HIS A 67 -3.21 -4.22 -11.11
C HIS A 67 -3.83 -3.28 -10.08
N CYS A 68 -4.24 -2.10 -10.56
CA CYS A 68 -4.85 -1.07 -9.75
C CYS A 68 -6.25 -0.74 -10.27
N CYS A 69 -7.16 -0.48 -9.35
CA CYS A 69 -8.53 -0.05 -9.63
C CYS A 69 -8.86 1.21 -8.85
N ASN A 70 -9.79 2.02 -9.36
CA ASN A 70 -10.36 3.13 -8.62
C ASN A 70 -10.93 2.66 -7.28
N LYS A 71 -10.86 3.50 -6.26
CA LYS A 71 -11.32 3.20 -4.88
C LYS A 71 -12.75 2.66 -4.76
N ASN A 72 -13.60 2.89 -5.76
CA ASN A 72 -15.00 2.48 -5.75
C ASN A 72 -15.31 1.31 -6.71
N ASP A 73 -14.30 0.77 -7.38
CA ASP A 73 -14.44 -0.32 -8.33
C ASP A 73 -14.01 -1.64 -7.69
N TYR A 74 -14.51 -2.76 -8.23
CA TYR A 74 -14.16 -4.09 -7.76
C TYR A 74 -12.97 -4.65 -8.54
N CYS A 75 -11.96 -5.10 -7.81
CA CYS A 75 -10.83 -5.84 -8.35
C CYS A 75 -11.26 -7.25 -8.77
N LEU A 76 -10.99 -7.62 -10.03
CA LEU A 76 -11.25 -8.95 -10.55
C LEU A 76 -9.94 -9.72 -10.71
N SER A 77 -9.98 -11.04 -10.49
CA SER A 77 -8.77 -11.89 -10.58
C SER A 77 -8.11 -11.94 -11.96
N ASN A 78 -8.80 -11.48 -13.00
CA ASN A 78 -8.26 -11.37 -14.37
C ASN A 78 -7.56 -10.03 -14.64
N GLY A 79 -7.32 -9.20 -13.63
CA GLY A 79 -6.62 -7.92 -13.77
C GLY A 79 -7.50 -6.76 -14.25
N LEU A 80 -8.82 -6.96 -14.28
CA LEU A 80 -9.78 -5.93 -14.65
C LEU A 80 -10.48 -5.34 -13.42
N CYS A 81 -10.99 -4.13 -13.60
CA CYS A 81 -11.78 -3.38 -12.63
C CYS A 81 -13.23 -3.33 -13.11
N MET A 82 -14.16 -3.83 -12.29
CA MET A 82 -15.59 -3.68 -12.56
C MET A 82 -16.12 -2.44 -11.84
N SER A 83 -16.62 -1.48 -12.61
CA SER A 83 -17.18 -0.26 -12.03
C SER A 83 -18.70 -0.35 -11.86
N PRO A 84 -19.21 -0.44 -10.62
CA PRO A 84 -20.66 -0.45 -10.39
C PRO A 84 -21.32 0.88 -10.78
N GLN A 85 -20.55 1.98 -10.80
CA GLN A 85 -21.01 3.32 -11.16
C GLN A 85 -21.08 3.53 -12.67
N ALA A 86 -20.36 2.73 -13.45
CA ALA A 86 -20.37 2.75 -14.91
C ALA A 86 -21.10 1.53 -15.49
N ASN A 87 -22.28 1.19 -14.96
CA ASN A 87 -23.11 0.06 -15.43
C ASN A 87 -22.36 -1.30 -15.45
N ASN A 88 -21.54 -1.56 -14.42
CA ASN A 88 -20.70 -2.75 -14.32
C ASN A 88 -19.68 -2.90 -15.47
N LEU A 89 -19.28 -1.80 -16.11
CA LEU A 89 -18.25 -1.82 -17.13
C LEU A 89 -16.93 -2.36 -16.56
N MET A 90 -16.30 -3.26 -17.30
CA MET A 90 -15.01 -3.84 -16.97
C MET A 90 -13.91 -3.10 -17.75
N THR A 91 -12.90 -2.63 -17.04
CA THR A 91 -11.80 -1.83 -17.61
C THR A 91 -10.45 -2.22 -17.02
N GLN A 92 -9.39 -2.09 -17.82
CA GLN A 92 -8.02 -2.08 -17.28
C GLN A 92 -7.68 -0.64 -16.91
N GLN A 93 -7.35 -0.37 -15.65
CA GLN A 93 -7.22 1.01 -15.15
C GLN A 93 -5.77 1.37 -14.79
N GLY A 94 -5.07 0.54 -14.02
CA GLY A 94 -3.69 0.81 -13.66
C GLY A 94 -2.88 -0.41 -13.25
N CYS A 95 -1.61 -0.14 -12.95
CA CYS A 95 -0.68 -1.10 -12.37
C CYS A 95 0.26 -0.42 -11.37
N THR A 96 0.77 -1.19 -10.42
CA THR A 96 1.84 -0.75 -9.50
C THR A 96 3.22 -0.69 -10.15
N ASP A 97 3.41 -1.34 -11.30
CA ASP A 97 4.55 -1.15 -12.19
C ASP A 97 4.27 0.01 -13.16
N LYS A 98 5.06 1.07 -13.04
CA LYS A 98 4.99 2.29 -13.86
C LYS A 98 5.14 1.98 -15.35
N ASP A 99 6.02 1.03 -15.68
CA ASP A 99 6.42 0.75 -17.06
C ASP A 99 5.62 -0.41 -17.66
N TRP A 100 4.82 -1.11 -16.84
CA TRP A 100 3.98 -2.24 -17.25
C TRP A 100 4.76 -3.37 -17.94
N ASN A 101 5.97 -3.63 -17.44
CA ASN A 101 6.83 -4.73 -17.89
C ASN A 101 6.57 -6.03 -17.13
N ASP A 102 5.96 -5.95 -15.95
CA ASP A 102 5.59 -7.12 -15.16
C ASP A 102 4.41 -7.88 -15.78
N SER A 103 4.56 -9.20 -15.90
CA SER A 103 3.52 -10.09 -16.44
C SER A 103 2.22 -10.07 -15.65
N SER A 104 2.26 -9.67 -14.38
CA SER A 104 1.10 -9.52 -13.50
C SER A 104 0.21 -8.34 -13.92
N CYS A 105 0.73 -7.45 -14.77
CA CYS A 105 0.07 -6.28 -15.31
C CYS A 105 0.35 -6.12 -16.80
N ASN A 106 0.06 -7.12 -17.62
CA ASN A 106 0.19 -6.95 -19.06
C ASN A 106 -0.81 -5.90 -19.58
N ARG A 107 -0.34 -4.88 -20.30
CA ARG A 107 -1.24 -3.94 -21.01
C ARG A 107 -2.01 -4.69 -22.09
N LEU A 108 -3.33 -4.72 -21.94
CA LEU A 108 -4.24 -5.30 -22.94
C LEU A 108 -4.43 -4.34 -24.11
N CYS A 109 -4.52 -3.05 -23.81
CA CYS A 109 -4.58 -1.98 -24.78
C CYS A 109 -3.32 -1.14 -24.64
N GLN A 110 -2.46 -1.14 -25.66
CA GLN A 110 -1.38 -0.16 -25.69
C GLN A 110 -1.98 1.20 -26.01
N PRO A 111 -1.70 2.26 -25.23
CA PRO A 111 -2.01 3.60 -25.69
C PRO A 111 -1.28 3.77 -27.01
N GLU A 112 -2.04 4.03 -28.08
CA GLU A 112 -1.46 4.33 -29.38
C GLU A 112 -0.42 5.43 -29.14
N LYS A 113 0.84 5.16 -29.52
CA LYS A 113 1.79 6.25 -29.62
C LYS A 113 1.11 7.22 -30.55
N ARG A 114 0.86 8.45 -30.10
CA ARG A 114 0.49 9.55 -31.00
C ARG A 114 1.72 9.82 -31.87
N ASP A 115 2.04 8.88 -32.74
CA ASP A 115 2.73 9.20 -33.97
C ASP A 115 1.79 10.16 -34.67
N PRO A 116 2.24 11.36 -35.07
CA PRO A 116 1.42 12.24 -35.86
C PRO A 116 0.97 11.42 -37.05
N SER A 117 -0.34 11.12 -37.11
CA SER A 117 -0.91 10.41 -38.23
C SER A 117 -0.47 11.16 -39.49
N PRO A 118 0.14 10.46 -40.48
CA PRO A 118 0.53 11.13 -41.70
C PRO A 118 -0.71 11.85 -42.25
N PRO A 119 -0.59 13.11 -42.69
CA PRO A 119 -1.73 13.83 -43.22
C PRO A 119 -2.40 13.00 -44.31
N LEU A 120 -3.74 13.08 -44.42
CA LEU A 120 -4.53 12.26 -45.33
C LEU A 120 -3.99 12.28 -46.78
N SER A 121 -3.32 13.37 -47.17
CA SER A 121 -2.61 13.54 -48.44
C SER A 121 -1.45 12.56 -48.66
N GLN A 122 -0.75 12.11 -47.61
CA GLN A 122 0.32 11.11 -47.69
C GLN A 122 -0.22 9.68 -47.74
N LEU A 123 -1.39 9.41 -47.16
CA LEU A 123 -2.05 8.10 -47.25
C LEU A 123 -2.59 7.84 -48.68
N LEU A 124 -3.10 8.89 -49.34
CA LEU A 124 -3.54 8.82 -50.74
C LEU A 124 -2.38 8.70 -51.75
N ALA A 125 -1.16 9.07 -51.35
CA ALA A 125 0.03 8.95 -52.20
C ALA A 125 0.64 7.54 -52.21
N GLN A 126 0.21 6.64 -51.32
CA GLN A 126 0.71 5.26 -51.22
C GLN A 126 -0.19 4.25 -51.95
N SER A 127 -1.29 4.70 -52.57
CA SER A 127 -2.19 3.88 -53.39
C SER A 127 -1.86 3.91 -54.89
N HIS A 128 -0.62 4.28 -55.26
CA HIS A 128 -0.13 4.28 -56.64
C HIS A 128 1.11 3.40 -56.79
#